data_AF-A0A1Y5GF72-F1
#
_entry.id   AF-A0A1Y5GF72-F1
#
_cell.length_a   1.000
_cell.length_b   1.000
_cell.length_c   1.000
_cell.angle_alpha   90.00
_cell.angle_beta   90.00
_cell.angle_gamma   90.00
#
_symmetry.space_group_name_H-M   'P 1'
#
loop_
_entity.id
_entity.type
_entity.pdbx_description
1 polymer ?
#
loop_
_entity_poly.entity_id
_entity_poly.type
_entity_poly.pdbx_seq_one_letter_code
_entity_poly.pdbx_strand_id
1 'polypeptide(L)'
;MNHQQLIAGCQQQWDAYVKHDFVRQLGAGSLAKESFQHYLQQDYLYLIHYARAFALAVFKSENPAQMRASMPSLNALVEDEIALHIEYCQSWGLDEAAILALDEGVATIAYTRYLIDAGLQGDLCDLYAALVPCALGYAHVGQWLSKEGNSQLADNPYANWIAMYAGEDYQQAAYASTAFFDQLIA
;
A
#
# COMPACT_ATOMS: atom_id res chain seq x y z
N MET A 1 4.51 22.56 -5.65
CA MET A 1 4.57 21.83 -4.36
C MET A 1 5.10 20.42 -4.66
N ASN A 2 5.63 19.64 -3.72
CA ASN A 2 6.00 18.23 -3.97
C ASN A 2 5.66 17.32 -2.78
N HIS A 3 5.71 16.00 -2.98
CA HIS A 3 5.42 15.01 -1.94
C HIS A 3 6.29 15.17 -0.68
N GLN A 4 7.56 15.58 -0.82
CA GLN A 4 8.44 15.79 0.32
C GLN A 4 7.96 16.93 1.22
N GLN A 5 7.46 18.01 0.62
CA GLN A 5 6.87 19.13 1.36
C GLN A 5 5.58 18.72 2.08
N LEU A 6 4.76 17.88 1.46
CA LEU A 6 3.56 17.33 2.08
C LEU A 6 3.89 16.42 3.28
N ILE A 7 4.87 15.51 3.13
CA ILE A 7 5.36 14.66 4.23
C ILE A 7 5.92 15.52 5.36
N ALA A 8 6.72 16.55 5.05
CA ALA A 8 7.27 17.45 6.05
C ALA A 8 6.15 18.19 6.83
N GLY A 9 5.05 18.51 6.16
CA GLY A 9 3.86 19.11 6.79
C GLY A 9 3.11 18.18 7.76
N CYS A 10 3.28 16.86 7.64
CA CYS A 10 2.66 15.84 8.50
C CYS A 10 3.69 14.84 9.07
N GLN A 11 4.92 15.31 9.33
CA GLN A 11 6.06 14.45 9.65
C GLN A 11 5.79 13.50 10.83
N GLN A 12 5.12 13.98 11.88
CA GLN A 12 4.78 13.17 13.04
C GLN A 12 3.85 12.01 12.68
N GLN A 13 2.83 12.26 11.86
CA GLN A 13 1.88 11.25 11.39
C GLN A 13 2.58 10.26 10.46
N TRP A 14 3.45 10.76 9.56
CA TRP A 14 4.22 9.91 8.66
C TRP A 14 5.18 8.99 9.40
N ASP A 15 5.89 9.50 10.41
CA ASP A 15 6.75 8.68 11.27
C ASP A 15 5.95 7.66 12.09
N ALA A 16 4.79 8.05 12.62
CA ALA A 16 3.90 7.14 13.34
C ALA A 16 3.37 6.01 12.46
N TYR A 17 3.14 6.28 11.18
CA TYR A 17 2.77 5.27 10.18
C TYR A 17 3.94 4.34 9.86
N VAL A 18 5.07 4.87 9.39
CA VAL A 18 6.21 4.07 8.90
C VAL A 18 6.92 3.29 10.02
N LYS A 19 6.86 3.78 11.26
CA LYS A 19 7.57 3.20 12.41
C LYS A 19 6.61 2.80 13.54
N HIS A 20 5.37 2.49 13.19
CA HIS A 20 4.35 2.02 14.15
C HIS A 20 4.82 0.77 14.89
N ASP A 21 4.28 0.51 16.08
CA ASP A 21 4.64 -0.68 16.88
C ASP A 21 4.35 -1.98 16.14
N PHE A 22 3.32 -2.02 15.29
CA PHE A 22 3.06 -3.15 14.38
C PHE A 22 4.27 -3.43 13.47
N VAL A 23 4.80 -2.39 12.82
CA VAL A 23 5.95 -2.49 11.91
C VAL A 23 7.22 -2.87 12.69
N ARG A 24 7.42 -2.30 13.87
CA ARG A 24 8.56 -2.63 14.75
C ARG A 24 8.53 -4.10 15.19
N GLN A 25 7.38 -4.59 15.61
CA GLN A 25 7.19 -6.00 16.01
C GLN A 25 7.34 -6.94 14.81
N LEU A 26 6.87 -6.54 13.62
CA LEU A 26 7.07 -7.27 12.37
C LEU A 26 8.57 -7.37 12.06
N GLY A 27 9.31 -6.27 12.13
CA GLY A 27 10.77 -6.24 11.95
C GLY A 27 11.52 -7.11 12.97
N ALA A 28 11.07 -7.10 14.23
CA ALA A 28 11.65 -7.90 15.30
C ALA A 28 11.24 -9.39 15.26
N GLY A 29 10.31 -9.78 14.37
CA GLY A 29 9.76 -11.14 14.33
C GLY A 29 8.89 -11.50 15.54
N SER A 30 8.48 -10.52 16.35
CA SER A 30 7.72 -10.70 17.59
C SER A 30 6.24 -10.40 17.46
N LEU A 31 5.79 -9.88 16.32
CA LEU A 31 4.37 -9.61 16.05
C LEU A 31 3.58 -10.91 16.20
N ALA A 32 2.47 -10.86 16.93
CA ALA A 32 1.58 -12.00 17.09
C ALA A 32 1.06 -12.47 15.73
N LYS A 33 1.08 -13.79 15.51
CA LYS A 33 0.68 -14.39 14.24
C LYS A 33 -0.75 -14.01 13.86
N GLU A 34 -1.66 -14.00 14.83
CA GLU A 34 -3.07 -13.66 14.65
C GLU A 34 -3.23 -12.20 14.16
N SER A 35 -2.38 -11.29 14.65
CA SER A 35 -2.36 -9.89 14.19
C SER A 35 -1.91 -9.78 12.74
N PHE A 36 -0.88 -10.53 12.34
CA PHE A 36 -0.42 -10.56 10.95
C PHE A 36 -1.47 -11.19 10.01
N GLN A 37 -2.14 -12.26 10.46
CA GLN A 37 -3.21 -12.91 9.72
C GLN A 37 -4.41 -11.99 9.52
N HIS A 38 -4.85 -11.30 10.58
CA HIS A 38 -5.92 -10.31 10.49
C HIS A 38 -5.54 -9.18 9.54
N TYR A 39 -4.30 -8.67 9.64
CA TYR A 39 -3.79 -7.65 8.74
C TYR A 39 -3.88 -8.10 7.27
N LEU A 40 -3.33 -9.25 6.88
CA LEU A 40 -3.35 -9.69 5.47
C LEU A 40 -4.76 -9.97 4.94
N GLN A 41 -5.68 -10.47 5.78
CA GLN A 41 -7.08 -10.62 5.39
C GLN A 41 -7.74 -9.27 5.09
N GLN A 42 -7.51 -8.27 5.94
CA GLN A 42 -8.03 -6.92 5.74
C GLN A 42 -7.33 -6.18 4.59
N ASP A 43 -6.04 -6.41 4.40
CA ASP A 43 -5.26 -5.83 3.32
C ASP A 43 -5.72 -6.37 1.96
N TYR A 44 -6.05 -7.66 1.86
CA TYR A 44 -6.68 -8.21 0.66
C TYR A 44 -7.98 -7.48 0.30
N LEU A 45 -8.87 -7.24 1.28
CA LEU A 45 -10.11 -6.47 1.06
C LEU A 45 -9.81 -5.00 0.69
N TYR A 46 -8.79 -4.40 1.30
CA TYR A 46 -8.30 -3.07 0.97
C TYR A 46 -7.83 -2.99 -0.50
N LEU A 47 -7.02 -3.95 -0.95
CA LEU A 47 -6.42 -3.98 -2.29
C LEU A 47 -7.47 -4.02 -3.40
N ILE A 48 -8.63 -4.66 -3.18
CA ILE A 48 -9.75 -4.63 -4.13
C ILE A 48 -10.23 -3.19 -4.36
N HIS A 49 -10.39 -2.41 -3.30
CA HIS A 49 -10.81 -1.01 -3.42
C HIS A 49 -9.68 -0.10 -3.91
N TYR A 50 -8.44 -0.40 -3.53
CA TYR A 50 -7.27 0.32 -4.02
C TYR A 50 -7.10 0.14 -5.54
N ALA A 51 -7.32 -1.07 -6.06
CA ALA A 51 -7.38 -1.34 -7.50
C ALA A 51 -8.53 -0.57 -8.18
N ARG A 52 -9.72 -0.54 -7.58
CA ARG A 52 -10.84 0.29 -8.09
C ARG A 52 -10.50 1.78 -8.10
N ALA A 53 -9.75 2.27 -7.12
CA ALA A 53 -9.31 3.66 -7.08
C ALA A 53 -8.28 3.96 -8.18
N PHE A 54 -7.37 3.04 -8.52
CA PHE A 54 -6.51 3.20 -9.69
C PHE A 54 -7.28 3.10 -11.02
N ALA A 55 -8.32 2.27 -11.11
CA ALA A 55 -9.21 2.29 -12.27
C ALA A 55 -9.94 3.64 -12.39
N LEU A 56 -10.34 4.24 -11.27
CA LEU A 56 -10.88 5.60 -11.23
C LEU A 56 -9.83 6.64 -11.68
N ALA A 57 -8.55 6.46 -11.36
CA ALA A 57 -7.47 7.33 -11.84
C ALA A 57 -7.32 7.27 -13.37
N VAL A 58 -7.43 6.08 -13.97
CA VAL A 58 -7.49 5.94 -15.44
C VAL A 58 -8.71 6.66 -16.01
N PHE A 59 -9.88 6.54 -15.37
CA PHE A 59 -11.10 7.23 -15.79
C PHE A 59 -10.99 8.77 -15.67
N LYS A 60 -10.35 9.27 -14.62
CA LYS A 60 -10.14 10.71 -14.36
C LYS A 60 -9.01 11.33 -15.18
N SER A 61 -8.26 10.52 -15.93
CA SER A 61 -7.19 10.99 -16.80
C SER A 61 -7.72 11.83 -17.97
N GLU A 62 -7.11 12.99 -18.20
CA GLU A 62 -7.48 13.94 -19.25
C GLU A 62 -6.85 13.61 -20.60
N ASN A 63 -5.80 12.78 -20.61
CA ASN A 63 -5.08 12.42 -21.83
C ASN A 63 -4.44 11.02 -21.74
N PRO A 64 -4.05 10.42 -22.89
CA PRO A 64 -3.45 9.10 -22.91
C PRO A 64 -2.11 8.96 -22.17
N ALA A 65 -1.38 10.06 -21.91
CA ALA A 65 -0.14 9.98 -21.16
C ALA A 65 -0.42 9.71 -19.67
N GLN A 66 -1.42 10.40 -19.10
CA GLN A 66 -1.88 10.16 -17.73
C GLN A 66 -2.45 8.75 -17.55
N MET A 67 -3.26 8.26 -18.51
CA MET A 67 -3.76 6.88 -18.48
C MET A 67 -2.63 5.85 -18.42
N ARG A 68 -1.59 6.04 -19.25
CA ARG A 68 -0.40 5.16 -19.26
C ARG A 68 0.43 5.27 -17.99
N ALA A 69 0.37 6.37 -17.26
CA ALA A 69 1.05 6.52 -15.97
C ALA A 69 0.32 5.79 -14.83
N SER A 70 -1.02 5.72 -14.86
CA SER A 70 -1.82 5.00 -13.85
C SER A 70 -1.94 3.49 -14.09
N MET A 71 -1.94 3.06 -15.35
CA MET A 71 -2.12 1.66 -15.73
C MET A 71 -1.13 0.68 -15.06
N PRO A 72 0.17 0.95 -14.95
CA PRO A 72 1.12 0.01 -14.34
C PRO A 72 0.76 -0.34 -12.89
N SER A 73 0.32 0.65 -12.09
CA SER A 73 -0.12 0.41 -10.71
C SER A 73 -1.39 -0.44 -10.65
N LEU A 74 -2.36 -0.21 -11.54
CA LEU A 74 -3.55 -1.04 -11.63
C LEU A 74 -3.21 -2.49 -12.00
N ASN A 75 -2.34 -2.68 -12.99
CA ASN A 75 -1.93 -4.01 -13.44
C ASN A 75 -1.19 -4.76 -12.33
N ALA A 76 -0.21 -4.10 -11.67
CA ALA A 76 0.55 -4.72 -10.58
C ALA A 76 -0.37 -5.14 -9.42
N LEU A 77 -1.40 -4.34 -9.10
CA LEU A 77 -2.37 -4.70 -8.07
C LEU A 77 -3.19 -5.94 -8.45
N VAL A 78 -3.74 -5.97 -9.66
CA VAL A 78 -4.68 -7.02 -10.10
C VAL A 78 -3.96 -8.32 -10.43
N GLU A 79 -2.79 -8.25 -11.06
CA GLU A 79 -2.07 -9.43 -11.55
C GLU A 79 -1.08 -9.98 -10.50
N ASP A 80 -0.47 -9.11 -9.68
CA ASP A 80 0.65 -9.52 -8.81
C ASP A 80 0.29 -9.47 -7.30
N GLU A 81 -0.08 -8.30 -6.77
CA GLU A 81 -0.15 -8.08 -5.31
C GLU A 81 -1.35 -8.81 -4.66
N ILE A 82 -2.50 -8.83 -5.34
CA ILE A 82 -3.69 -9.57 -4.89
C ILE A 82 -3.39 -11.08 -4.87
N ALA A 83 -2.71 -11.61 -5.89
CA ALA A 83 -2.37 -13.02 -5.98
C ALA A 83 -1.46 -13.47 -4.82
N LEU A 84 -0.45 -12.65 -4.48
CA LEU A 84 0.43 -12.93 -3.35
C LEU A 84 -0.31 -12.97 -2.01
N HIS A 85 -1.25 -12.04 -1.79
CA HIS A 85 -2.06 -12.03 -0.56
C HIS A 85 -2.92 -13.31 -0.43
N ILE A 86 -3.44 -13.80 -1.55
CA ILE A 86 -4.17 -15.06 -1.60
C ILE A 86 -3.24 -16.23 -1.21
N GLU A 87 -2.01 -16.29 -1.72
CA GLU A 87 -1.07 -17.37 -1.38
C GLU A 87 -0.78 -17.44 0.13
N TYR A 88 -0.60 -16.29 0.79
CA TYR A 88 -0.47 -16.26 2.26
C TYR A 88 -1.71 -16.83 2.95
N CYS A 89 -2.89 -16.40 2.54
CA CYS A 89 -4.15 -16.83 3.16
C CYS A 89 -4.45 -18.32 2.91
N GLN A 90 -4.12 -18.83 1.73
CA GLN A 90 -4.23 -20.25 1.38
C GLN A 90 -3.35 -21.12 2.29
N SER A 91 -2.16 -20.64 2.66
CA SER A 91 -1.30 -21.34 3.63
C SER A 91 -1.95 -21.50 5.01
N TRP A 92 -3.01 -20.74 5.30
CA TRP A 92 -3.81 -20.81 6.53
C TRP A 92 -5.18 -21.49 6.33
N GLY A 93 -5.43 -22.06 5.16
CA GLY A 93 -6.69 -22.74 4.83
C GLY A 93 -7.83 -21.79 4.46
N LEU A 94 -7.54 -20.54 4.11
CA LEU A 94 -8.52 -19.59 3.57
C LEU A 94 -8.36 -19.50 2.06
N ASP A 95 -9.39 -19.87 1.31
CA ASP A 95 -9.46 -19.59 -0.12
C ASP A 95 -9.96 -18.16 -0.37
N GLU A 96 -9.86 -17.72 -1.63
CA GLU A 96 -10.25 -16.37 -2.02
C GLU A 96 -11.71 -16.04 -1.69
N ALA A 97 -12.62 -17.01 -1.90
CA ALA A 97 -14.04 -16.83 -1.61
C ALA A 97 -14.29 -16.64 -0.10
N ALA A 98 -13.56 -17.36 0.75
CA ALA A 98 -13.64 -17.20 2.20
C ALA A 98 -13.14 -15.82 2.64
N ILE A 99 -12.07 -15.29 2.04
CA ILE A 99 -11.55 -13.96 2.36
C ILE A 99 -12.54 -12.87 1.91
N LEU A 100 -13.10 -12.99 0.70
CA LEU A 100 -14.10 -12.07 0.17
C LEU A 100 -15.39 -12.03 0.98
N ALA A 101 -15.70 -13.08 1.74
CA ALA A 101 -16.85 -13.15 2.62
C ALA A 101 -16.59 -12.56 4.02
N LEU A 102 -15.36 -12.16 4.34
CA LEU A 102 -15.04 -11.51 5.61
C LEU A 102 -15.60 -10.09 5.65
N ASP A 103 -15.99 -9.66 6.86
CA ASP A 103 -16.38 -8.28 7.08
C ASP A 103 -15.16 -7.35 6.97
N GLU A 104 -15.33 -6.24 6.25
CA GLU A 104 -14.37 -5.15 6.26
C GLU A 104 -14.33 -4.52 7.65
N GLY A 105 -13.12 -4.40 8.20
CA GLY A 105 -12.88 -3.67 9.43
C GLY A 105 -13.17 -2.19 9.27
N VAL A 106 -13.52 -1.51 10.37
CA VAL A 106 -13.87 -0.07 10.36
C VAL A 106 -12.75 0.78 9.74
N ALA A 107 -11.48 0.45 10.02
CA ALA A 107 -10.34 1.15 9.44
C ALA A 107 -10.22 0.94 7.92
N THR A 108 -10.44 -0.30 7.45
CA THR A 108 -10.47 -0.65 6.03
C THR A 108 -11.56 0.12 5.29
N ILE A 109 -12.77 0.16 5.84
CA ILE A 109 -13.89 0.95 5.29
C ILE A 109 -13.51 2.43 5.27
N ALA A 110 -13.11 3.00 6.40
CA ALA A 110 -12.83 4.42 6.50
C ALA A 110 -11.77 4.88 5.49
N TYR A 111 -10.69 4.10 5.33
CA TYR A 111 -9.62 4.45 4.41
C TYR A 111 -10.06 4.29 2.95
N THR A 112 -10.61 3.13 2.58
CA THR A 112 -10.98 2.86 1.19
C THR A 112 -12.10 3.78 0.69
N ARG A 113 -13.07 4.12 1.53
CA ARG A 113 -14.12 5.08 1.15
C ARG A 113 -13.55 6.49 1.00
N TYR A 114 -12.61 6.91 1.84
CA TYR A 114 -11.90 8.18 1.66
C TYR A 114 -11.17 8.25 0.31
N LEU A 115 -10.46 7.18 -0.09
CA LEU A 115 -9.77 7.13 -1.38
C LEU A 115 -10.73 7.34 -2.57
N ILE A 116 -11.84 6.63 -2.57
CA ILE A 116 -12.85 6.71 -3.63
C ILE A 116 -13.54 8.07 -3.62
N ASP A 117 -13.92 8.58 -2.45
CA ASP A 117 -14.59 9.87 -2.32
C ASP A 117 -13.69 11.03 -2.77
N ALA A 118 -12.40 11.01 -2.41
CA ALA A 118 -11.42 11.99 -2.87
C ALA A 118 -11.35 12.03 -4.40
N GLY A 119 -11.29 10.86 -5.04
CA GLY A 119 -11.28 10.79 -6.50
C GLY A 119 -12.60 11.14 -7.16
N LEU A 120 -13.74 10.82 -6.55
CA LEU A 120 -15.05 11.15 -7.11
C LEU A 120 -15.33 12.66 -7.05
N GLN A 121 -15.07 13.28 -5.89
CA GLN A 121 -15.34 14.70 -5.65
C GLN A 121 -14.28 15.62 -6.26
N GLY A 122 -13.05 15.14 -6.35
CA GLY A 122 -11.91 15.88 -6.89
C GLY A 122 -11.54 15.50 -8.31
N ASP A 123 -10.33 15.89 -8.69
CA ASP A 123 -9.68 15.55 -9.95
C ASP A 123 -8.63 14.43 -9.80
N LEU A 124 -7.79 14.23 -10.82
CA LEU A 124 -6.73 13.23 -10.80
C LEU A 124 -5.66 13.56 -9.75
N CYS A 125 -5.37 14.84 -9.52
CA CYS A 125 -4.42 15.30 -8.51
C CYS A 125 -4.92 14.97 -7.10
N ASP A 126 -6.19 15.27 -6.80
CA ASP A 126 -6.81 14.94 -5.52
C ASP A 126 -6.78 13.43 -5.23
N LEU A 127 -7.07 12.61 -6.25
CA LEU A 127 -7.01 11.16 -6.14
C LEU A 127 -5.59 10.67 -5.87
N TYR A 128 -4.59 11.16 -6.62
CA TYR A 128 -3.20 10.77 -6.38
C TYR A 128 -2.66 11.23 -5.02
N ALA A 129 -3.11 12.40 -4.53
CA ALA A 129 -2.78 12.85 -3.18
C ALA A 129 -3.27 11.86 -2.11
N ALA A 130 -4.40 11.19 -2.36
CA ALA A 130 -4.94 10.15 -1.48
C ALA A 130 -4.27 8.78 -1.68
N LEU A 131 -3.88 8.41 -2.91
CA LEU A 131 -3.30 7.09 -3.24
C LEU A 131 -1.82 6.95 -2.84
N VAL A 132 -1.00 7.97 -3.15
CA VAL A 132 0.47 7.91 -3.00
C VAL A 132 0.94 7.54 -1.57
N PRO A 133 0.32 8.03 -0.48
CA PRO A 133 0.72 7.65 0.87
C PRO A 133 0.81 6.15 1.11
N CYS A 134 -0.07 5.35 0.51
CA CYS A 134 -0.05 3.90 0.66
C CYS A 134 1.23 3.30 0.06
N ALA A 135 1.45 3.47 -1.25
CA ALA A 135 2.59 2.86 -1.93
C ALA A 135 3.94 3.41 -1.41
N LEU A 136 4.05 4.73 -1.24
CA LEU A 136 5.27 5.35 -0.75
C LEU A 136 5.53 5.01 0.73
N GLY A 137 4.47 4.90 1.52
CA GLY A 137 4.54 4.50 2.92
C GLY A 137 5.13 3.11 3.10
N TYR A 138 4.61 2.11 2.38
CA TYR A 138 5.14 0.76 2.39
C TYR A 138 6.57 0.70 1.85
N ALA A 139 6.91 1.50 0.84
CA ALA A 139 8.28 1.60 0.35
C ALA A 139 9.23 2.14 1.44
N HIS A 140 8.81 3.18 2.18
CA HIS A 140 9.57 3.70 3.31
C HIS A 140 9.63 2.72 4.50
N VAL A 141 8.60 1.93 4.74
CA VAL A 141 8.61 0.84 5.74
C VAL A 141 9.65 -0.21 5.36
N GLY A 142 9.63 -0.69 4.11
CA GLY A 142 10.61 -1.66 3.60
C GLY A 142 12.04 -1.15 3.76
N GLN A 143 12.32 0.05 3.26
CA GLN A 143 13.64 0.70 3.42
C GLN A 143 14.04 0.86 4.89
N TRP A 144 13.10 1.23 5.76
CA TRP A 144 13.39 1.41 7.18
C TRP A 144 13.76 0.09 7.84
N LEU A 145 13.01 -0.98 7.57
CA LEU A 145 13.25 -2.33 8.10
C LEU A 145 14.55 -2.96 7.55
N SER A 146 14.96 -2.64 6.32
CA SER A 146 16.22 -3.14 5.75
C SER A 146 17.48 -2.52 6.35
N LYS A 147 17.36 -1.43 7.13
CA LYS A 147 18.52 -0.84 7.81
C LYS A 147 18.93 -1.70 8.99
N GLU A 148 20.24 -1.81 9.19
CA GLU A 148 20.84 -2.54 10.30
C GLU A 148 20.24 -2.11 11.65
N GLY A 149 19.80 -3.08 12.44
CA GLY A 149 19.20 -2.85 13.76
C GLY A 149 17.68 -2.62 13.77
N ASN A 150 17.03 -2.47 12.61
CA ASN A 150 15.57 -2.30 12.54
C ASN A 150 14.80 -3.59 12.26
N SER A 151 15.48 -4.65 11.80
CA SER A 151 14.90 -5.98 11.66
C SER A 151 15.88 -7.08 12.02
N GLN A 152 15.34 -8.23 12.43
CA GLN A 152 16.06 -9.50 12.51
C GLN A 152 15.58 -10.31 11.30
N LEU A 153 16.45 -10.70 10.35
CA LEU A 153 15.99 -11.35 9.12
C LEU A 153 16.19 -12.87 9.11
N ALA A 154 17.21 -13.39 9.80
CA ALA A 154 17.62 -14.80 9.70
C ALA A 154 16.51 -15.79 10.11
N ASP A 155 15.73 -15.47 11.14
CA ASP A 155 14.68 -16.33 11.71
C ASP A 155 13.30 -15.66 11.78
N ASN A 156 13.10 -14.58 11.00
CA ASN A 156 11.87 -13.81 11.10
C ASN A 156 10.77 -14.40 10.22
N PRO A 157 9.62 -14.78 10.80
CA PRO A 157 8.51 -15.37 10.05
C PRO A 157 7.91 -14.42 8.99
N TYR A 158 8.23 -13.13 9.07
CA TYR A 158 7.74 -12.08 8.16
C TYR A 158 8.82 -11.60 7.18
N ALA A 159 9.97 -12.26 7.09
CA ALA A 159 11.08 -11.84 6.25
C ALA A 159 10.69 -11.68 4.76
N ASN A 160 9.81 -12.53 4.23
CA ASN A 160 9.32 -12.43 2.86
C ASN A 160 8.52 -11.14 2.61
N TRP A 161 7.66 -10.75 3.56
CA TRP A 161 6.91 -9.49 3.48
C TRP A 161 7.88 -8.29 3.49
N ILE A 162 8.91 -8.33 4.36
CA ILE A 162 9.93 -7.27 4.42
C ILE A 162 10.69 -7.19 3.09
N ALA A 163 11.15 -8.34 2.59
CA ALA A 163 11.92 -8.42 1.35
C ALA A 163 11.13 -7.90 0.14
N MET A 164 9.83 -8.17 0.08
CA MET A 164 8.97 -7.67 -0.99
C MET A 164 8.92 -6.14 -1.01
N TYR A 165 8.53 -5.51 0.10
CA TYR A 165 8.36 -4.07 0.15
C TYR A 165 9.69 -3.30 0.16
N ALA A 166 10.79 -3.94 0.56
CA ALA A 166 12.14 -3.41 0.41
C ALA A 166 12.75 -3.63 -0.98
N GLY A 167 12.18 -4.55 -1.76
CA GLY A 167 12.70 -4.98 -3.06
C GLY A 167 12.66 -3.88 -4.10
N GLU A 168 13.62 -3.92 -5.03
CA GLU A 168 13.80 -2.88 -6.05
C GLU A 168 12.53 -2.65 -6.90
N ASP A 169 11.80 -3.71 -7.25
CA ASP A 169 10.59 -3.62 -8.06
C ASP A 169 9.50 -2.79 -7.37
N TYR A 170 9.23 -3.08 -6.08
CA TYR A 170 8.25 -2.31 -5.30
C TYR A 170 8.69 -0.86 -5.13
N GLN A 171 9.97 -0.64 -4.81
CA GLN A 171 10.52 0.70 -4.64
C GLN A 171 10.37 1.53 -5.92
N GLN A 172 10.75 0.95 -7.08
CA GLN A 172 10.62 1.63 -8.37
C GLN A 172 9.16 1.96 -8.68
N ALA A 173 8.23 1.04 -8.47
CA ALA A 173 6.80 1.27 -8.70
C ALA A 173 6.25 2.39 -7.78
N ALA A 174 6.58 2.37 -6.49
CA ALA A 174 6.14 3.38 -5.53
C ALA A 174 6.67 4.78 -5.87
N TYR A 175 7.96 4.89 -6.22
CA TYR A 175 8.55 6.18 -6.62
C TYR A 175 8.07 6.64 -7.99
N ALA A 176 7.77 5.75 -8.94
CA ALA A 176 7.18 6.12 -10.23
C ALA A 176 5.78 6.74 -10.05
N SER A 177 4.93 6.12 -9.23
CA SER A 177 3.61 6.66 -8.88
C SER A 177 3.71 8.02 -8.17
N THR A 178 4.65 8.14 -7.22
CA THR A 178 4.93 9.39 -6.50
C THR A 178 5.44 10.49 -7.43
N ALA A 179 6.33 10.17 -8.37
CA ALA A 179 6.86 11.13 -9.33
C ALA A 179 5.78 11.62 -10.30
N PHE A 180 4.82 10.77 -10.66
CA PHE A 180 3.67 11.21 -11.44
C PHE A 180 2.77 12.14 -10.64
N PHE A 181 2.53 11.85 -9.35
CA PHE A 181 1.83 12.78 -8.47
C PHE A 181 2.53 14.15 -8.35
N ASP A 182 3.85 14.16 -8.22
CA ASP A 182 4.64 15.40 -8.22
C ASP A 182 4.42 16.24 -9.49
N GLN A 183 4.20 15.59 -10.65
CA GLN A 183 3.88 16.29 -11.90
C GLN A 183 2.46 16.87 -11.91
N LEU A 184 1.51 16.21 -11.24
CA LEU A 184 0.12 16.69 -11.15
C LEU A 184 -0.03 17.90 -10.22
N ILE A 185 0.83 18.02 -9.20
CA ILE A 185 0.75 19.11 -8.19
C ILE A 185 1.70 20.28 -8.46
N ALA A 186 2.46 20.20 -9.55
CA ALA A 186 3.41 21.23 -9.99
C ALA A 186 2.69 22.37 -10.71
#